data_AF-A0A554W7E9-F1
#
_entry.id   AF-A0A554W7E9-F1
#
_cell.length_a   1.000
_cell.length_b   1.000
_cell.length_c   1.000
_cell.angle_alpha   90.00
_cell.angle_beta   90.00
_cell.angle_gamma   90.00
#
_symmetry.space_group_name_H-M   'P 1'
#
loop_
_entity.id
_entity.type
_entity.pdbx_description
1 polymer ?
#
loop_
_entity_poly.entity_id
_entity_poly.type
_entity_poly.pdbx_seq_one_letter_code
_entity_poly.pdbx_strand_id
1 'polypeptide(L)'
;MSAQAPAASWMTAPGLTPHYQPCPGAVTGFVFICPGRFEVQRGYPCAAGTGANLARVLLVLHQRDPRRFPSPHRADYVVTNAWPQVEYPALTGRSVPAVEEVLAPDNLARLAAELAGLRWVVACGAQAHAAVRALQAQGRLGGAALACERHLSQRSINGIRAAADSAARLELWCASVLRQFDAAAKSRENMA
;
A
#
# COMPACT_ATOMS: atom_id res chain seq x y z
N MET A 1 -12.51 11.70 47.70
CA MET A 1 -12.25 10.48 46.92
C MET A 1 -12.55 10.79 45.47
N SER A 2 -11.56 11.22 44.69
CA SER A 2 -11.73 11.49 43.26
C SER A 2 -10.97 10.42 42.49
N ALA A 3 -11.72 9.51 41.86
CA ALA A 3 -11.17 8.53 40.94
C ALA A 3 -10.78 9.26 39.64
N GLN A 4 -9.49 9.29 39.33
CA GLN A 4 -9.02 9.62 37.98
C GLN A 4 -9.27 8.41 37.09
N ALA A 5 -10.03 8.61 36.01
CA ALA A 5 -10.11 7.66 34.92
C ALA A 5 -8.74 7.56 34.23
N PRO A 6 -8.28 6.35 33.83
CA PRO A 6 -7.00 6.23 33.15
C PRO A 6 -7.10 6.83 31.76
N ALA A 7 -6.14 7.69 31.42
CA ALA A 7 -5.92 8.13 30.05
C ALA A 7 -5.63 6.91 29.18
N ALA A 8 -6.34 6.78 28.05
CA ALA A 8 -6.07 5.76 27.06
C ALA A 8 -4.65 5.97 26.50
N SER A 9 -3.71 5.18 27.01
CA SER A 9 -2.38 5.03 26.44
C SER A 9 -2.53 4.33 25.09
N TRP A 10 -2.54 5.10 24.01
CA TRP A 10 -2.34 4.57 22.67
C TRP A 10 -0.89 4.08 22.59
N MET A 11 -0.68 2.81 22.90
CA MET A 11 0.58 2.14 22.60
C MET A 11 0.77 2.19 21.08
N THR A 12 1.64 3.06 20.59
CA THR A 12 2.28 2.88 19.29
C THR A 12 2.93 1.50 19.31
N ALA A 13 2.41 0.57 18.49
CA ALA A 13 3.07 -0.71 18.31
C ALA A 13 4.52 -0.44 17.86
N PRO A 14 5.53 -1.02 18.54
CA PRO A 14 6.92 -0.79 18.18
C PRO A 14 7.16 -1.16 16.70
N GLY A 15 7.78 -0.26 15.94
CA GLY A 15 8.12 -0.45 14.53
C GLY A 15 7.22 0.26 13.51
N LEU A 16 6.14 0.92 13.93
CA LEU A 16 5.36 1.78 13.03
C LEU A 16 6.05 3.13 12.81
N THR A 17 6.15 3.53 11.55
CA THR A 17 6.55 4.88 11.14
C THR A 17 5.51 5.46 10.18
N PRO A 18 5.50 6.78 9.92
CA PRO A 18 4.62 7.35 8.89
C PRO A 18 4.73 6.69 7.52
N HIS A 19 5.90 6.12 7.18
CA HIS A 19 6.11 5.50 5.87
C HIS A 19 5.91 3.98 5.86
N TYR A 20 6.10 3.29 6.97
CA TYR A 20 6.20 1.83 7.01
C TYR A 20 5.47 1.21 8.21
N GLN A 21 4.75 0.13 7.91
CA GLN A 21 4.15 -0.82 8.83
C GLN A 21 4.67 -2.21 8.48
N PRO A 22 5.57 -2.79 9.29
CA PRO A 22 5.99 -4.18 9.14
C PRO A 22 4.88 -5.14 9.58
N CYS A 23 4.90 -6.35 9.04
CA CYS A 23 4.05 -7.45 9.48
C CYS A 23 4.81 -8.78 9.22
N PRO A 24 5.58 -9.28 10.20
CA PRO A 24 6.30 -10.54 10.06
C PRO A 24 5.37 -11.68 9.69
N GLY A 25 5.73 -12.46 8.66
CA GLY A 25 4.92 -13.58 8.17
C GLY A 25 3.79 -13.18 7.21
N ALA A 26 3.55 -11.89 6.98
CA ALA A 26 2.63 -11.46 5.93
C ALA A 26 3.14 -11.92 4.56
N VAL A 27 2.21 -12.38 3.73
CA VAL A 27 2.48 -12.85 2.37
C VAL A 27 2.12 -11.80 1.31
N THR A 28 1.39 -10.76 1.72
CA THR A 28 0.89 -9.70 0.86
C THR A 28 1.24 -8.34 1.43
N GLY A 29 1.68 -7.42 0.57
CA GLY A 29 1.98 -6.05 0.95
C GLY A 29 1.41 -5.01 -0.01
N PHE A 30 1.21 -3.80 0.52
CA PHE A 30 0.74 -2.63 -0.22
C PHE A 30 1.82 -1.55 -0.24
N VAL A 31 2.09 -1.00 -1.43
CA VAL A 31 3.05 0.09 -1.63
C VAL A 31 2.31 1.33 -2.08
N PHE A 32 2.31 2.37 -1.24
CA PHE A 32 1.78 3.69 -1.55
C PHE A 32 2.89 4.63 -2.01
N ILE A 33 2.58 5.90 -2.27
CA ILE A 33 3.55 6.84 -2.85
C ILE A 33 4.51 7.37 -1.78
N CYS A 34 3.99 8.14 -0.83
CA CYS A 34 4.76 8.81 0.22
C CYS A 34 3.84 9.14 1.41
N PRO A 35 4.38 9.25 2.64
CA PRO A 35 3.62 9.80 3.76
C PRO A 35 3.25 11.27 3.52
N GLY A 36 2.06 11.67 3.95
CA GLY A 36 1.62 13.06 3.96
C GLY A 36 1.40 13.57 5.39
N ARG A 37 0.70 14.71 5.48
CA ARG A 37 0.39 15.37 6.77
C ARG A 37 -0.27 14.43 7.78
N PHE A 38 -1.23 13.62 7.34
CA PHE A 38 -2.01 12.78 8.26
C PHE A 38 -1.20 11.59 8.78
N GLU A 39 -0.32 11.02 7.96
CA GLU A 39 0.58 9.94 8.34
C GLU A 39 1.55 10.41 9.43
N VAL A 40 2.10 11.63 9.31
CA VAL A 40 2.95 12.22 10.37
C VAL A 40 2.16 12.42 11.65
N GLN A 41 0.97 13.01 11.57
CA GLN A 41 0.15 13.28 12.76
C GLN A 41 -0.30 12.02 13.49
N ARG A 42 -0.44 10.89 12.78
CA ARG A 42 -0.94 9.63 13.36
C ARG A 42 0.14 8.57 13.58
N GLY A 43 1.34 8.76 13.03
CA GLY A 43 2.48 7.86 13.22
C GLY A 43 2.42 6.54 12.44
N TYR A 44 1.60 6.44 11.38
CA TYR A 44 1.47 5.21 10.58
C TYR A 44 1.13 5.51 9.11
N PRO A 45 1.45 4.60 8.15
CA PRO A 45 1.25 4.87 6.73
C PRO A 45 -0.21 4.75 6.30
N CYS A 46 -0.56 5.40 5.19
CA CYS A 46 -1.91 5.32 4.62
C CYS A 46 -2.96 5.71 5.67
N ALA A 47 -2.84 6.93 6.18
CA ALA A 47 -3.73 7.48 7.20
C ALA A 47 -4.96 8.15 6.55
N ALA A 48 -5.91 8.57 7.40
CA ALA A 48 -7.12 9.30 7.00
C ALA A 48 -7.89 8.64 5.84
N GLY A 49 -8.25 9.40 4.80
CA GLY A 49 -9.12 8.93 3.72
C GLY A 49 -8.55 7.77 2.90
N THR A 50 -7.23 7.77 2.65
CA THR A 50 -6.57 6.64 1.97
C THR A 50 -6.69 5.37 2.83
N GLY A 51 -6.44 5.49 4.13
CA GLY A 51 -6.57 4.37 5.08
C GLY A 51 -7.99 3.84 5.19
N ALA A 52 -8.99 4.72 5.16
CA ALA A 52 -10.40 4.32 5.17
C ALA A 52 -10.78 3.55 3.90
N ASN A 53 -10.25 3.95 2.74
CA ASN A 53 -10.45 3.20 1.50
C ASN A 53 -9.68 1.87 1.49
N LEU A 54 -8.47 1.82 2.05
CA LEU A 54 -7.73 0.58 2.25
C LEU A 54 -8.54 -0.44 3.08
N ALA A 55 -9.13 -0.01 4.20
CA ALA A 55 -9.97 -0.88 5.01
C ALA A 55 -11.17 -1.44 4.23
N ARG A 56 -11.80 -0.62 3.38
CA ARG A 56 -12.94 -1.05 2.54
C ARG A 56 -12.52 -2.06 1.47
N VAL A 57 -11.42 -1.81 0.76
CA VAL A 57 -10.96 -2.76 -0.26
C VAL A 57 -10.47 -4.06 0.37
N LEU A 58 -9.87 -4.04 1.57
CA LEU A 58 -9.44 -5.26 2.26
C LEU A 58 -10.62 -6.17 2.62
N LEU A 59 -11.78 -5.61 3.02
CA LEU A 59 -13.00 -6.40 3.24
C LEU A 59 -13.40 -7.15 1.95
N VAL A 60 -13.45 -6.46 0.82
CA VAL A 60 -13.83 -7.03 -0.47
C VAL A 60 -12.81 -8.04 -0.98
N LEU A 61 -11.52 -7.70 -0.91
CA LEU A 61 -10.43 -8.55 -1.36
C LEU A 61 -10.33 -9.84 -0.53
N HIS A 62 -10.47 -9.74 0.79
CA HIS A 62 -10.48 -10.89 1.68
C HIS A 62 -11.66 -11.82 1.38
N GLN A 63 -12.86 -11.27 1.19
CA GLN A 63 -14.03 -12.07 0.83
C GLN A 63 -13.88 -12.79 -0.51
N ARG A 64 -13.20 -12.19 -1.48
CA ARG A 64 -13.06 -12.73 -2.84
C ARG A 64 -11.88 -13.67 -3.03
N ASP A 65 -10.77 -13.41 -2.36
CA ASP A 65 -9.55 -14.19 -2.49
C ASP A 65 -8.80 -14.25 -1.15
N PRO A 66 -9.33 -15.00 -0.16
CA PRO A 66 -8.72 -15.10 1.17
C PRO A 66 -7.33 -15.75 1.14
N ARG A 67 -6.97 -16.44 0.06
CA ARG A 67 -5.63 -17.01 -0.10
C ARG A 67 -4.58 -15.92 -0.31
N ARG A 68 -4.88 -14.90 -1.13
CA ARG A 68 -3.98 -13.76 -1.35
C ARG A 68 -4.19 -12.66 -0.32
N PHE A 69 -5.40 -12.54 0.23
CA PHE A 69 -5.76 -11.53 1.21
C PHE A 69 -6.32 -12.21 2.47
N PRO A 70 -5.46 -12.76 3.35
CA PRO A 70 -5.88 -13.63 4.45
C PRO A 70 -6.68 -12.95 5.55
N SER A 71 -6.71 -11.61 5.58
CA SER A 71 -7.40 -10.84 6.61
C SER A 71 -8.12 -9.61 6.05
N PRO A 72 -9.25 -9.19 6.62
CA PRO A 72 -9.85 -7.89 6.30
C PRO A 72 -9.16 -6.72 7.02
N HIS A 73 -8.20 -6.98 7.90
CA HIS A 73 -7.56 -5.96 8.74
C HIS A 73 -6.20 -5.54 8.20
N ARG A 74 -5.98 -4.23 8.06
CA ARG A 74 -4.71 -3.69 7.54
C ARG A 74 -3.48 -4.09 8.35
N ALA A 75 -3.62 -4.39 9.64
CA ALA A 75 -2.51 -4.74 10.53
C ALA A 75 -1.83 -6.07 10.14
N ASP A 76 -2.54 -6.91 9.40
CA ASP A 76 -2.08 -8.23 8.95
C ASP A 76 -1.37 -8.19 7.59
N TYR A 77 -1.00 -6.98 7.16
CA TYR A 77 -0.30 -6.73 5.90
C TYR A 77 0.91 -5.85 6.14
N VAL A 78 1.93 -6.02 5.29
CA VAL A 78 2.96 -5.01 5.11
C VAL A 78 2.34 -3.82 4.39
N VAL A 79 2.50 -2.62 4.95
CA VAL A 79 2.12 -1.37 4.28
C VAL A 79 3.32 -0.46 4.26
N THR A 80 3.81 -0.11 3.07
CA THR A 80 4.94 0.79 2.92
C THR A 80 4.68 1.89 1.89
N ASN A 81 5.59 2.84 1.78
CA ASN A 81 5.62 3.85 0.73
C ASN A 81 6.87 3.67 -0.15
N ALA A 82 6.71 4.00 -1.42
CA ALA A 82 7.81 4.04 -2.38
C ALA A 82 8.84 5.11 -2.03
N TRP A 83 8.45 6.17 -1.32
CA TRP A 83 9.31 7.21 -0.78
C TRP A 83 9.10 7.35 0.73
N PRO A 84 10.16 7.24 1.55
CA PRO A 84 10.00 7.27 3.01
C PRO A 84 9.79 8.67 3.58
N GLN A 85 10.14 9.73 2.83
CA GLN A 85 10.06 11.11 3.28
C GLN A 85 8.65 11.69 3.09
N VAL A 86 8.32 12.63 3.97
CA VAL A 86 7.00 13.24 4.05
C VAL A 86 6.85 14.31 2.97
N GLU A 87 5.78 14.21 2.18
CA GLU A 87 5.45 15.17 1.14
C GLU A 87 4.02 15.70 1.35
N TYR A 88 3.90 17.02 1.54
CA TYR A 88 2.64 17.72 1.38
C TYR A 88 2.90 19.20 1.06
N PRO A 89 2.01 19.90 0.32
CA PRO A 89 2.33 21.20 -0.26
C PRO A 89 2.79 22.27 0.74
N ALA A 90 2.24 22.28 1.95
CA ALA A 90 2.63 23.23 2.99
C ALA A 90 4.02 22.96 3.62
N LEU A 91 4.60 21.77 3.42
CA LEU A 91 5.93 21.41 3.91
C LEU A 91 6.98 21.48 2.80
N THR A 92 6.67 20.90 1.63
CA THR A 92 7.67 20.67 0.57
C THR A 92 7.33 21.36 -0.74
N GLY A 93 6.20 22.08 -0.83
CA GLY A 93 5.73 22.68 -2.08
C GLY A 93 5.14 21.67 -3.09
N ARG A 94 5.19 20.36 -2.79
CA ARG A 94 4.68 19.29 -3.65
C ARG A 94 3.86 18.27 -2.87
N SER A 95 3.18 17.38 -3.58
CA SER A 95 2.31 16.35 -2.98
C SER A 95 2.79 14.92 -3.19
N VAL A 96 3.78 14.74 -4.06
CA VAL A 96 4.40 13.46 -4.41
C VAL A 96 5.88 13.72 -4.77
N PRO A 97 6.77 12.75 -4.57
CA PRO A 97 8.15 12.81 -5.04
C PRO A 97 8.22 12.74 -6.57
N ALA A 98 9.37 13.14 -7.10
CA ALA A 98 9.76 12.90 -8.47
C ALA A 98 10.03 11.40 -8.70
N VAL A 99 10.00 10.98 -9.97
CA VAL A 99 10.21 9.56 -10.30
C VAL A 99 11.65 9.14 -10.02
N GLU A 100 12.60 10.04 -10.25
CA GLU A 100 14.03 9.84 -10.04
C GLU A 100 14.35 9.55 -8.57
N GLU A 101 13.63 10.20 -7.64
CA GLU A 101 13.79 10.00 -6.20
C GLU A 101 13.33 8.62 -5.77
N VAL A 102 12.18 8.15 -6.27
CA VAL A 102 11.69 6.80 -5.95
C VAL A 102 12.52 5.71 -6.63
N LEU A 103 13.23 6.04 -7.70
CA LEU A 103 14.16 5.14 -8.40
C LEU A 103 15.59 5.20 -7.88
N ALA A 104 15.89 6.08 -6.91
CA ALA A 104 17.24 6.18 -6.35
C ALA A 104 17.71 4.83 -5.78
N PRO A 105 18.97 4.41 -6.02
CA PRO A 105 19.47 3.09 -5.63
C PRO A 105 19.24 2.74 -4.16
N ASP A 106 19.54 3.67 -3.25
CA ASP A 106 19.38 3.48 -1.81
C ASP A 106 17.90 3.34 -1.42
N ASN A 107 17.02 4.11 -2.06
CA ASN A 107 15.59 3.98 -1.84
C ASN A 107 15.05 2.63 -2.32
N LEU A 108 15.50 2.16 -3.49
CA LEU A 108 15.15 0.83 -3.99
C LEU A 108 15.72 -0.28 -3.09
N ALA A 109 16.90 -0.11 -2.51
CA ALA A 109 17.45 -1.04 -1.51
C ALA A 109 16.58 -1.15 -0.25
N ARG A 110 16.19 -0.02 0.32
CA ARG A 110 15.22 0.03 1.42
C ARG A 110 13.92 -0.66 1.04
N LEU A 111 13.30 -0.25 -0.08
CA LEU A 111 12.00 -0.79 -0.49
C LEU A 111 12.06 -2.29 -0.77
N ALA A 112 13.15 -2.80 -1.36
CA ALA A 112 13.34 -4.24 -1.56
C ALA A 112 13.41 -4.99 -0.23
N ALA A 113 14.10 -4.45 0.78
CA ALA A 113 14.18 -5.06 2.10
C ALA A 113 12.82 -5.10 2.81
N GLU A 114 12.04 -4.02 2.71
CA GLU A 114 10.69 -3.95 3.30
C GLU A 114 9.68 -4.89 2.63
N LEU A 115 9.89 -5.23 1.37
CA LEU A 115 9.05 -6.15 0.57
C LEU A 115 9.57 -7.59 0.54
N ALA A 116 10.69 -7.87 1.22
CA ALA A 116 11.31 -9.18 1.20
C ALA A 116 10.37 -10.26 1.77
N GLY A 117 10.31 -11.40 1.09
CA GLY A 117 9.47 -12.54 1.49
C GLY A 117 7.99 -12.43 1.10
N LEU A 118 7.54 -11.30 0.56
CA LEU A 118 6.17 -11.17 0.07
C LEU A 118 5.96 -12.00 -1.21
N ARG A 119 4.79 -12.61 -1.33
CA ARG A 119 4.34 -13.34 -2.52
C ARG A 119 3.50 -12.49 -3.45
N TRP A 120 2.79 -11.50 -2.89
CA TRP A 120 1.92 -10.58 -3.62
C TRP A 120 2.20 -9.14 -3.19
N VAL A 121 2.36 -8.26 -4.18
CA VAL A 121 2.56 -6.83 -3.95
C VAL A 121 1.53 -6.05 -4.75
N VAL A 122 0.82 -5.15 -4.08
CA VAL A 122 -0.10 -4.19 -4.71
C VAL A 122 0.52 -2.80 -4.64
N ALA A 123 0.93 -2.27 -5.79
CA ALA A 123 1.48 -0.93 -5.91
C ALA A 123 0.39 0.08 -6.28
N CYS A 124 0.24 1.14 -5.47
CA CYS A 124 -0.86 2.10 -5.51
C CYS A 124 -0.35 3.49 -5.95
N GLY A 125 -0.59 3.86 -7.20
CA GLY A 125 -0.18 5.15 -7.77
C GLY A 125 1.13 5.11 -8.57
N ALA A 126 1.32 6.08 -9.45
CA ALA A 126 2.34 6.04 -10.51
C ALA A 126 3.79 5.90 -10.00
N GLN A 127 4.16 6.64 -8.95
CA GLN A 127 5.50 6.56 -8.34
C GLN A 127 5.74 5.20 -7.67
N ALA A 128 4.71 4.65 -7.01
CA ALA A 128 4.78 3.29 -6.46
C ALA A 128 4.92 2.25 -7.57
N HIS A 129 4.22 2.43 -8.71
CA HIS A 129 4.38 1.56 -9.87
C HIS A 129 5.81 1.60 -10.41
N ALA A 130 6.39 2.80 -10.55
CA ALA A 130 7.74 2.98 -11.07
C ALA A 130 8.76 2.23 -10.20
N ALA A 131 8.74 2.46 -8.88
CA ALA A 131 9.68 1.83 -7.95
C ALA A 131 9.52 0.30 -7.92
N VAL A 132 8.29 -0.21 -7.79
CA VAL A 132 8.06 -1.66 -7.67
C VAL A 132 8.32 -2.39 -8.99
N ARG A 133 8.02 -1.78 -10.15
CA ARG A 133 8.39 -2.34 -11.46
C ARG A 133 9.91 -2.35 -11.67
N ALA A 134 10.63 -1.32 -11.21
CA ALA A 134 12.08 -1.32 -11.24
C ALA A 134 12.67 -2.47 -10.42
N LEU A 135 12.13 -2.71 -9.21
CA LEU A 135 12.52 -3.87 -8.40
C LEU A 135 12.19 -5.21 -9.09
N GLN A 136 11.02 -5.31 -9.72
CA GLN A 136 10.63 -6.50 -10.46
C GLN A 136 11.57 -6.78 -11.63
N ALA A 137 11.89 -5.76 -12.44
CA ALA A 137 12.81 -5.86 -13.57
C ALA A 137 14.24 -6.21 -13.14
N GLN A 138 14.65 -5.78 -11.94
CA GLN A 138 15.93 -6.14 -11.34
C GLN A 138 15.93 -7.53 -10.66
N GLY A 139 14.80 -8.27 -10.68
CA GLY A 139 14.66 -9.56 -10.01
C GLY A 139 14.62 -9.48 -8.47
N ARG A 140 14.50 -8.28 -7.90
CA ARG A 140 14.63 -8.01 -6.45
C ARG A 140 13.35 -8.24 -5.65
N LEU A 141 12.26 -8.64 -6.31
CA LEU A 141 11.01 -9.05 -5.66
C LEU A 141 10.90 -10.56 -5.44
N GLY A 142 11.94 -11.35 -5.75
CA GLY A 142 11.93 -12.80 -5.48
C GLY A 142 10.78 -13.57 -6.15
N GLY A 143 10.30 -13.10 -7.31
CA GLY A 143 9.17 -13.71 -8.02
C GLY A 143 7.77 -13.35 -7.49
N ALA A 144 7.66 -12.37 -6.57
CA ALA A 144 6.37 -11.86 -6.12
C ALA A 144 5.49 -11.43 -7.31
N ALA A 145 4.20 -11.77 -7.24
CA ALA A 145 3.22 -11.27 -8.19
C ALA A 145 2.96 -9.78 -7.93
N LEU A 146 2.91 -8.98 -9.00
CA LEU A 146 2.67 -7.55 -8.93
C LEU A 146 1.31 -7.18 -9.52
N ALA A 147 0.54 -6.38 -8.79
CA ALA A 147 -0.60 -5.64 -9.32
C ALA A 147 -0.32 -4.14 -9.17
N CYS A 148 -0.48 -3.38 -10.26
CA CYS A 148 -0.34 -1.94 -10.30
C CYS A 148 -1.73 -1.31 -10.40
N GLU A 149 -2.13 -0.56 -9.38
CA GLU A 149 -3.44 0.08 -9.34
C GLU A 149 -3.43 1.56 -8.99
N ARG A 150 -4.56 2.22 -9.23
CA ARG A 150 -4.76 3.62 -8.84
C ARG A 150 -4.53 3.81 -7.33
N HIS A 151 -4.10 5.01 -6.96
CA HIS A 151 -3.97 5.37 -5.55
C HIS A 151 -5.34 5.34 -4.85
N LEU A 152 -5.40 4.99 -3.56
CA LEU A 152 -6.66 4.90 -2.80
C LEU A 152 -7.14 6.24 -2.20
N SER A 153 -6.55 7.36 -2.62
CA SER A 153 -7.04 8.67 -2.18
C SER A 153 -8.40 8.97 -2.78
N GLN A 154 -9.24 9.73 -2.09
CA GLN A 154 -10.58 10.06 -2.58
C GLN A 154 -10.56 10.67 -3.99
N ARG A 155 -9.59 11.55 -4.27
CA ARG A 155 -9.39 12.15 -5.59
C ARG A 155 -9.16 11.10 -6.68
N SER A 156 -8.33 10.09 -6.40
CA SER A 156 -7.98 9.07 -7.38
C SER A 156 -9.11 8.07 -7.60
N ILE A 157 -9.77 7.64 -6.51
CA ILE A 157 -10.96 6.77 -6.56
C ILE A 157 -12.10 7.44 -7.33
N ASN A 158 -12.38 8.72 -7.06
CA ASN A 158 -13.40 9.48 -7.81
C ASN A 158 -13.08 9.61 -9.31
N GLY A 159 -11.84 9.38 -9.73
CA GLY A 159 -11.45 9.32 -11.14
C GLY A 159 -11.89 8.04 -11.86
N ILE A 160 -12.39 7.02 -11.16
CA ILE A 160 -12.95 5.80 -11.75
C ILE A 160 -14.37 6.11 -12.26
N ARG A 161 -14.47 6.56 -13.51
CA ARG A 161 -15.73 7.02 -14.12
C ARG A 161 -16.73 5.91 -14.44
N ALA A 162 -16.28 4.66 -14.48
CA ALA A 162 -17.11 3.50 -14.79
C ALA A 162 -18.10 3.12 -13.67
N ALA A 163 -18.15 3.87 -12.56
CA ALA A 163 -19.06 3.64 -11.44
C ALA A 163 -19.59 4.95 -10.85
N ALA A 164 -20.85 4.92 -10.41
CA ALA A 164 -21.60 6.08 -9.94
C ALA A 164 -21.17 6.52 -8.53
N ASP A 165 -20.90 5.57 -7.63
CA ASP A 165 -20.57 5.83 -6.23
C ASP A 165 -19.21 5.27 -5.81
N SER A 166 -18.78 5.62 -4.59
CA SER A 166 -17.48 5.20 -4.08
C SER A 166 -17.37 3.69 -3.84
N ALA A 167 -18.45 3.02 -3.43
CA ALA A 167 -18.41 1.58 -3.17
C ALA A 167 -18.19 0.81 -4.47
N ALA A 168 -18.97 1.12 -5.51
CA ALA A 168 -18.81 0.53 -6.84
C ALA A 168 -17.44 0.83 -7.47
N ARG A 169 -16.85 2.01 -7.20
CA ARG A 169 -15.49 2.35 -7.66
C ARG A 169 -14.41 1.50 -6.97
N LEU A 170 -14.54 1.29 -5.65
CA LEU A 170 -13.64 0.43 -4.90
C LEU A 170 -13.79 -1.04 -5.32
N GLU A 171 -15.01 -1.46 -5.67
CA GLU A 171 -15.28 -2.78 -6.22
C GLU A 171 -14.56 -3.03 -7.55
N LEU A 172 -14.63 -2.07 -8.48
CA LEU A 172 -13.88 -2.12 -9.74
C LEU A 172 -12.37 -2.12 -9.51
N TRP A 173 -11.89 -1.35 -8.53
CA TRP A 173 -10.49 -1.35 -8.14
C TRP A 173 -10.05 -2.74 -7.66
N CYS A 174 -10.83 -3.39 -6.79
CA CYS A 174 -10.55 -4.75 -6.30
C CYS A 174 -10.55 -5.77 -7.43
N ALA A 175 -11.57 -5.73 -8.31
CA ALA A 175 -11.66 -6.65 -9.45
C ALA A 175 -10.45 -6.52 -10.40
N SER A 176 -9.92 -5.30 -10.55
CA SER A 176 -8.74 -5.05 -11.37
C SER A 176 -7.45 -5.62 -10.73
N VAL A 177 -7.26 -5.46 -9.41
CA VAL A 177 -6.15 -6.12 -8.68
C VAL A 177 -6.15 -7.62 -8.89
N LEU A 178 -7.30 -8.27 -8.65
CA LEU A 178 -7.42 -9.73 -8.76
C LEU A 178 -7.12 -10.22 -10.18
N ARG A 179 -7.66 -9.52 -11.19
CA ARG A 179 -7.41 -9.84 -12.60
C ARG A 179 -5.93 -9.78 -12.96
N GLN A 180 -5.19 -8.79 -12.44
CA GLN A 180 -3.75 -8.68 -12.68
C GLN A 180 -2.98 -9.86 -12.08
N PHE A 181 -3.33 -10.29 -10.85
CA PHE A 181 -2.70 -11.47 -10.25
C PHE A 181 -3.04 -12.77 -10.97
N ASP A 182 -4.26 -12.91 -11.51
CA ASP A 182 -4.65 -14.08 -12.29
C ASP A 182 -3.94 -14.12 -13.65
N ALA A 183 -3.79 -12.98 -14.32
CA ALA A 183 -3.01 -12.88 -15.55
C ALA A 183 -1.54 -13.26 -15.30
N ALA A 184 -0.93 -12.77 -14.22
CA ALA A 184 0.44 -13.08 -13.84
C ALA A 184 0.65 -14.56 -13.43
N ALA A 185 -0.40 -15.25 -12.96
CA ALA A 185 -0.34 -16.68 -12.70
C ALA A 185 -0.30 -17.48 -14.01
N LYS A 186 -1.23 -17.19 -14.93
CA LYS A 186 -1.32 -17.83 -16.25
C LYS A 186 -0.05 -17.65 -17.08
N SER A 187 0.56 -16.46 -17.05
CA SER A 187 1.82 -16.21 -17.77
C SER A 187 2.98 -17.08 -17.25
N ARG A 188 2.99 -17.41 -15.96
CA ARG A 188 4.04 -18.26 -15.37
C ARG A 188 3.83 -19.74 -15.70
N GLU A 189 2.59 -20.19 -15.71
CA GLU A 189 2.23 -21.56 -16.12
C GLU A 189 2.60 -21.83 -17.58
N ASN A 190 2.41 -20.85 -18.48
CA ASN A 190 2.76 -21.00 -19.89
C ASN A 190 4.27 -20.96 -20.19
N MET A 191 5.10 -20.56 -19.22
CA MET A 191 6.56 -20.45 -19.37
C MET A 191 7.32 -21.59 -18.68
N ALA A 192 6.63 -22.45 -17.94
CA ALA A 192 7.17 -23.62 -17.25
C ALA A 192 6.95 -24.89 -18.07
#